data_AF-A0A699RT33-F1
#
_entry.id   AF-A0A699RT33-F1
#
_cell.length_a   1.000
_cell.length_b   1.000
_cell.length_c   1.000
_cell.angle_alpha   90.00
_cell.angle_beta   90.00
_cell.angle_gamma   90.00
#
_symmetry.space_group_name_H-M   'P 1'
#
loop_
_entity.id
_entity.type
_entity.pdbx_description
1 polymer ?
#
loop_
_entity_poly.entity_id
_entity_poly.type
_entity_poly.pdbx_seq_one_letter_code
_entity_poly.pdbx_strand_id
1 'polypeptide(L)' 'GKSASTPIDTRKPLLKDPDGKDVDVHTYRSMIGSLMYLTSSRPDIMFAVSACAHFQVTPKALNLHAVKRIFRYLKG' A
#
# COMPACT_ATOMS: atom_id res chain seq x y z
N GLY A 1 7.88 -1.77 17.51
CA GLY A 1 7.17 -2.59 16.50
C GLY A 1 8.17 -3.04 15.48
N LYS A 2 8.18 -4.32 15.09
CA LYS A 2 9.18 -4.88 14.17
C LYS A 2 9.01 -4.27 12.77
N SER A 3 10.12 -3.88 12.17
CA SER A 3 10.22 -3.34 10.81
C SER A 3 9.86 -4.43 9.80
N ALA A 4 9.16 -4.06 8.74
CA ALA A 4 8.94 -5.00 7.65
C ALA A 4 10.26 -5.15 6.88
N SER A 5 10.64 -6.37 6.47
CA SER A 5 11.83 -6.59 5.63
C SER A 5 11.54 -6.38 4.14
N THR A 6 10.26 -6.41 3.76
CA THR A 6 9.78 -6.20 2.38
C THR A 6 8.60 -5.23 2.36
N PRO A 7 8.52 -4.35 1.35
CA PRO A 7 7.43 -3.38 1.23
C PRO A 7 6.07 -4.04 0.93
N ILE A 8 6.07 -5.19 0.25
CA ILE A 8 4.87 -5.98 -0.04
C ILE A 8 5.11 -7.46 0.27
N ASP A 9 4.03 -8.20 0.54
CA ASP A 9 4.06 -9.65 0.77
C ASP A 9 3.58 -10.36 -0.51
N THR A 10 4.49 -11.02 -1.22
CA THR A 10 4.22 -11.74 -2.47
C THR A 10 3.49 -13.07 -2.28
N ARG A 11 3.30 -13.55 -1.03
CA ARG A 11 2.74 -14.89 -0.76
C ARG A 11 1.22 -14.95 -0.69
N LYS A 12 0.50 -13.81 -0.74
CA LYS A 12 -0.97 -13.76 -0.75
C LYS A 12 -1.49 -13.14 -2.05
N PRO A 13 -2.70 -13.49 -2.54
CA PRO A 13 -3.33 -12.83 -3.68
C PRO A 13 -3.36 -11.33 -3.41
N LEU A 14 -2.59 -10.60 -4.20
CA LEU A 14 -1.87 -9.42 -3.70
C LEU A 14 -2.76 -8.30 -3.16
N LEU A 15 -3.93 -8.05 -3.75
CA LEU A 15 -4.75 -6.85 -3.45
C LEU A 15 -6.24 -7.03 -3.83
N LYS A 16 -6.66 -8.25 -4.17
CA LYS A 16 -8.06 -8.51 -4.56
C LYS A 16 -8.80 -9.10 -3.37
N ASP A 17 -9.68 -8.29 -2.81
CA ASP A 17 -10.53 -8.63 -1.67
C ASP A 17 -11.97 -8.22 -2.02
N PRO A 18 -12.67 -8.99 -2.88
CA PRO A 18 -14.00 -8.62 -3.36
C PRO A 18 -15.00 -8.49 -2.21
N ASP A 19 -14.88 -9.34 -1.19
CA ASP A 19 -15.71 -9.34 0.02
C ASP A 19 -15.14 -8.48 1.16
N GLY A 20 -14.07 -7.74 0.87
CA GLY A 20 -13.40 -6.88 1.83
C GLY A 20 -14.25 -5.70 2.29
N LYS A 21 -14.06 -5.29 3.54
CA LYS A 21 -14.61 -4.03 4.04
C LYS A 21 -14.07 -2.86 3.22
N ASP A 22 -14.98 -1.97 2.84
CA ASP A 22 -14.60 -0.73 2.17
C ASP A 22 -13.77 0.15 3.10
N VAL A 23 -12.83 0.87 2.48
CA VAL A 23 -11.98 1.85 3.14
C VAL A 23 -12.36 3.23 2.61
N ASP A 24 -12.25 4.24 3.46
CA ASP A 24 -12.45 5.62 3.03
C ASP A 24 -11.49 5.98 1.86
N VAL A 25 -12.09 6.33 0.72
CA VAL A 25 -11.39 6.60 -0.54
C VAL A 25 -10.44 7.79 -0.39
N HIS A 26 -10.85 8.83 0.32
CA HIS A 26 -10.04 10.03 0.50
C HIS A 26 -8.77 9.74 1.31
N THR A 27 -8.91 9.02 2.42
CA THR A 27 -7.79 8.59 3.25
C THR A 27 -6.82 7.71 2.45
N TYR A 28 -7.34 6.74 1.71
CA TYR A 28 -6.50 5.84 0.90
C TYR A 28 -5.75 6.61 -0.20
N ARG A 29 -6.42 7.50 -0.93
CA ARG A 29 -5.81 8.32 -1.98
C ARG A 29 -4.73 9.25 -1.43
N SER A 30 -4.95 9.85 -0.26
CA SER A 30 -3.95 10.69 0.42
C SER A 30 -2.69 9.90 0.78
N MET A 31 -2.85 8.67 1.28
CA MET A 31 -1.73 7.77 1.55
C MET A 31 -0.95 7.40 0.29
N ILE A 32 -1.65 7.06 -0.80
CA ILE A 32 -1.00 6.75 -2.09
C ILE A 32 -0.25 7.96 -2.64
N GLY A 33 -0.82 9.17 -2.57
CA GLY A 33 -0.15 10.40 -3.01
C GLY A 33 1.15 10.66 -2.24
N SER A 34 1.11 10.48 -0.93
CA SER A 34 2.31 10.61 -0.07
C SER A 34 3.39 9.59 -0.46
N LEU A 35 2.99 8.35 -0.76
CA LEU A 35 3.92 7.30 -1.17
C LEU A 35 4.49 7.52 -2.58
N MET A 36 3.69 8.03 -3.52
CA MET A 36 4.14 8.38 -4.88
C MET A 36 5.23 9.46 -4.85
N TYR A 37 5.15 10.42 -3.92
CA TYR A 37 6.23 11.39 -3.76
C TYR A 37 7.55 10.71 -3.38
N LEU A 38 7.49 9.71 -2.49
CA LEU A 38 8.65 8.98 -2.01
C LEU A 38 9.25 8.00 -3.03
N THR A 39 8.51 7.57 -4.07
CA THR A 39 9.09 6.66 -5.08
C THR A 39 10.24 7.29 -5.86
N SER A 40 10.34 8.62 -5.89
CA SER A 40 11.44 9.36 -6.51
C SER A 40 12.78 9.16 -5.78
N SER A 41 12.77 9.15 -4.45
CA SER A 41 13.97 8.96 -3.61
C SER A 41 14.16 7.51 -3.16
N ARG A 42 13.09 6.72 -3.17
CA ARG A 42 13.06 5.31 -2.79
C ARG A 42 12.44 4.45 -3.91
N PRO A 43 13.20 4.15 -4.98
CA PRO A 43 12.70 3.37 -6.10
C PRO A 43 12.36 1.92 -5.71
N ASP A 44 12.90 1.42 -4.60
CA ASP A 44 12.67 0.08 -4.09
C ASP A 44 11.22 -0.16 -3.62
N ILE A 45 10.45 0.90 -3.35
CA ILE A 45 9.01 0.80 -3.04
C ILE A 45 8.11 1.04 -4.26
N MET A 46 8.66 1.45 -5.41
CA MET A 46 7.89 1.91 -6.57
C MET A 46 6.87 0.87 -7.04
N PHE A 47 7.29 -0.39 -7.18
CA PHE A 47 6.39 -1.47 -7.60
C PHE A 47 5.21 -1.66 -6.64
N ALA A 48 5.48 -1.64 -5.33
CA ALA A 48 4.44 -1.83 -4.31
C ALA A 48 3.43 -0.68 -4.31
N VAL A 49 3.90 0.56 -4.46
CA VAL A 49 3.04 1.76 -4.54
C VAL A 49 2.17 1.72 -5.80
N SER A 50 2.76 1.41 -6.96
CA SER A 50 2.03 1.30 -8.23
C SER A 50 0.93 0.23 -8.16
N ALA A 51 1.23 -0.94 -7.58
CA ALA A 51 0.22 -1.98 -7.38
C ALA A 51 -0.95 -1.51 -6.50
N CYS A 52 -0.66 -0.77 -5.41
CA CYS A 52 -1.70 -0.25 -4.52
C CYS A 52 -2.52 0.89 -5.15
N ALA A 53 -1.93 1.67 -6.06
CA ALA A 53 -2.61 2.77 -6.75
C ALA A 53 -3.77 2.29 -7.66
N HIS A 54 -3.72 1.05 -8.14
CA HIS A 54 -4.80 0.46 -8.94
C HIS A 54 -6.14 0.36 -8.18
N PHE A 55 -6.10 0.38 -6.85
CA PHE A 55 -7.28 0.25 -5.98
C PHE A 55 -7.73 1.60 -5.40
N GLN A 56 -7.28 2.72 -5.95
CA GLN A 56 -7.60 4.05 -5.43
C GLN A 56 -9.09 4.43 -5.49
N VAL A 57 -9.85 3.81 -6.40
CA VAL A 57 -11.29 4.12 -6.61
C VAL A 57 -12.17 3.31 -5.66
N THR A 58 -11.80 2.05 -5.40
CA THR A 58 -12.53 1.10 -4.54
C THR A 58 -11.56 0.38 -3.60
N PRO A 59 -10.96 1.08 -2.63
CA PRO A 59 -10.00 0.49 -1.72
C PRO A 59 -10.69 -0.41 -0.70
N LYS A 60 -10.05 -1.55 -0.42
CA LYS A 60 -10.52 -2.56 0.53
C LYS A 60 -9.55 -2.68 1.69
N ALA A 61 -9.99 -3.29 2.79
CA ALA A 61 -9.18 -3.46 3.99
C ALA A 61 -7.82 -4.12 3.71
N LEU A 62 -7.76 -5.10 2.80
CA LEU A 62 -6.50 -5.73 2.38
C LEU A 62 -5.54 -4.73 1.71
N ASN A 63 -6.07 -3.84 0.87
CA ASN A 63 -5.29 -2.81 0.18
C ASN A 63 -4.71 -1.81 1.18
N LEU A 64 -5.52 -1.38 2.15
CA LEU A 64 -5.06 -0.51 3.24
C LEU A 64 -3.97 -1.19 4.09
N HIS A 65 -4.09 -2.50 4.33
CA HIS A 65 -3.06 -3.25 5.05
C HIS A 65 -1.72 -3.26 4.29
N ALA A 66 -1.75 -3.42 2.96
CA ALA A 66 -0.55 -3.33 2.13
C ALA A 66 0.11 -1.94 2.22
N VAL A 67 -0.68 -0.87 2.10
CA VAL A 67 -0.19 0.52 2.26
C VAL A 67 0.44 0.74 3.64
N LYS A 68 -0.21 0.27 4.72
CA LYS A 68 0.34 0.33 6.08
C LYS A 68 1.66 -0.45 6.23
N ARG A 69 1.83 -1.54 5.49
CA ARG A 69 3.08 -2.31 5.47
C ARG A 69 4.20 -1.52 4.81
N ILE A 70 3.93 -0.81 3.70
CA ILE A 70 4.91 0.07 3.04
C ILE A 70 5.37 1.16 4.02
N PHE A 71 4.45 1.84 4.72
CA PHE A 71 4.84 2.81 5.75
C PHE A 71 5.69 2.20 6.87
N ARG A 72 5.40 0.97 7.29
CA ARG A 72 6.20 0.26 8.30
C ARG A 72 7.59 -0.10 7.79
N TYR A 73 7.71 -0.44 6.52
CA TYR A 73 8.98 -0.69 5.84
C TYR A 73 9.82 0.60 5.75
N LEU A 74 9.18 1.72 5.44
CA LEU A 74 9.82 3.04 5.36
C LEU A 74 10.30 3.58 6.72
N LYS A 75 9.60 3.24 7.80
CA LYS A 75 9.95 3.69 9.16
C LYS A 75 11.30 3.17 9.65
N GLY A 76 11.78 2.05 9.09
CA GLY A 76 13.00 1.39 9.53
C GLY A 76 12.80 0.54 10.77
#